data_AF-A0A382HRD4-F1
#
_entry.id   AF-A0A382HRD4-F1
#
_cell.length_a   1.000
_cell.length_b   1.000
_cell.length_c   1.000
_cell.angle_alpha   90.00
_cell.angle_beta   90.00
_cell.angle_gamma   90.00
#
_symmetry.space_group_name_H-M   'P 1'
#
loop_
_entity.id
_entity.type
_entity.pdbx_description
1 polymer ?
#
loop_
_entity_poly.entity_id
_entity_poly.type
_entity_poly.pdbx_seq_one_letter_code
_entity_poly.pdbx_strand_id
1 'polypeptide(L)' 'MGSELYAAGKSNVAITLTPGQAGVFTVSLNGEIEFDKGKLGRYPSLPDAKELQAKLVNLIEAD' A
#
# COMPACT_ATOMS: atom_id res chain seq x y z
N MET A 1 7.14 -1.89 -2.66
CA MET A 1 5.88 -1.18 -2.34
C MET A 1 6.08 0.24 -1.83
N GLY A 2 6.95 0.52 -0.84
CA GLY A 2 7.10 1.89 -0.32
C GLY A 2 7.49 2.94 -1.38
N SER A 3 8.45 2.62 -2.25
CA SER A 3 8.84 3.46 -3.38
C SER A 3 7.72 3.67 -4.41
N GLU A 4 6.93 2.63 -4.66
CA GLU A 4 5.87 2.62 -5.67
C GLU A 4 4.68 3.48 -5.24
N LEU A 5 4.32 3.44 -3.95
CA LEU A 5 3.29 4.32 -3.39
C LEU A 5 3.77 5.78 -3.34
N TYR A 6 5.05 6.02 -3.02
CA TYR A 6 5.63 7.37 -3.09
C TYR A 6 5.61 7.93 -4.50
N ALA A 7 5.96 7.12 -5.50
CA ALA A 7 5.95 7.56 -6.89
C ALA A 7 4.54 7.98 -7.36
N ALA A 8 3.49 7.32 -6.87
CA ALA A 8 2.10 7.64 -7.18
C ALA A 8 1.62 8.89 -6.43
N GLY A 9 1.84 8.98 -5.11
CA GLY A 9 1.31 10.06 -4.27
C GLY A 9 2.19 11.30 -4.13
N LYS A 10 3.49 11.20 -4.45
CA LYS A 10 4.50 12.26 -4.35
C LYS A 10 4.47 12.97 -2.98
N SER A 11 4.39 14.29 -2.97
CA SER A 11 4.37 15.12 -1.75
C SER A 11 3.06 15.02 -0.96
N ASN A 12 2.01 14.40 -1.52
CA ASN A 12 0.70 14.30 -0.87
C ASN A 12 0.60 13.09 0.07
N VAL A 13 1.67 12.31 0.23
CA VAL A 13 1.63 11.07 1.01
C VAL A 13 2.78 11.01 2.02
N ALA A 14 2.44 10.57 3.23
CA ALA A 14 3.41 10.17 4.23
C ALA A 14 3.49 8.64 4.26
N ILE A 15 4.70 8.08 4.15
CA ILE A 15 4.92 6.63 4.14
C ILE A 15 5.65 6.22 5.41
N THR A 16 5.06 5.26 6.13
CA THR A 16 5.69 4.63 7.29
C THR A 16 6.02 3.18 6.94
N LEU A 17 7.28 2.78 7.16
CA LEU A 17 7.70 1.39 7.07
C LEU A 17 7.89 0.85 8.49
N THR A 18 6.97 -0.02 8.90
CA THR A 18 7.01 -0.65 10.23
C THR A 18 7.58 -2.07 10.10
N PRO A 19 8.72 -2.40 10.73
CA PRO A 19 9.22 -3.77 10.77
C PRO A 19 8.21 -4.69 11.46
N GLY A 20 7.93 -5.83 10.83
CA GLY A 20 7.06 -6.87 11.36
C GLY A 20 7.83 -8.13 11.75
N GLN A 21 7.14 -9.08 12.39
CA GLN A 21 7.67 -10.42 12.59
C GLN A 21 7.80 -11.18 11.26
N ALA A 22 8.48 -12.32 11.29
CA ALA A 22 8.73 -13.15 10.13
C ALA A 22 7.44 -13.46 9.35
N GLY A 23 7.44 -13.13 8.06
CA GLY A 23 6.34 -13.46 7.15
C GLY A 23 5.20 -12.45 7.07
N VAL A 24 5.17 -11.43 7.95
CA VAL A 24 4.16 -10.36 7.91
C VAL A 24 4.38 -9.44 6.72
N PHE A 25 3.33 -9.20 5.95
CA PHE A 25 3.31 -8.17 4.92
C PHE A 25 1.89 -7.61 4.76
N THR A 26 1.71 -6.35 5.13
CA THR A 26 0.43 -5.65 5.09
C THR A 26 0.65 -4.26 4.52
N VAL A 27 -0.28 -3.79 3.69
CA VAL A 27 -0.34 -2.40 3.23
C VAL A 27 -1.64 -1.83 3.73
N SER A 28 -1.56 -0.68 4.40
CA SER A 28 -2.73 0.10 4.79
C SER A 28 -2.65 1.51 4.22
N LEU A 29 -3.80 2.03 3.78
CA LEU A 29 -3.96 3.42 3.34
C LEU A 29 -4.90 4.09 4.34
N ASN A 30 -4.47 5.18 4.97
CA ASN A 30 -5.22 5.87 6.03
C ASN A 30 -5.77 4.95 7.14
N GLY A 31 -5.04 3.88 7.46
CA GLY A 31 -5.43 2.89 8.49
C GLY A 31 -6.32 1.75 7.99
N GLU A 32 -6.86 1.83 6.78
CA GLU A 32 -7.62 0.74 6.15
C GLU A 32 -6.67 -0.26 5.48
N ILE A 33 -6.86 -1.56 5.76
CA ILE A 33 -5.99 -2.62 5.21
C ILE A 33 -6.42 -2.93 3.77
N GLU A 34 -5.57 -2.58 2.83
CA GLU A 34 -5.80 -2.78 1.40
C GLU A 34 -5.11 -4.03 0.85
N PHE A 35 -4.06 -4.50 1.51
CA PHE A 35 -3.41 -5.76 1.17
C PHE A 35 -2.93 -6.46 2.44
N ASP A 36 -3.20 -7.76 2.53
CA ASP A 36 -2.76 -8.59 3.64
C ASP A 36 -2.31 -9.97 3.12
N LYS A 37 -0.99 -10.22 3.19
CA LYS A 37 -0.40 -11.50 2.80
C LYS A 37 -0.92 -12.65 3.67
N GLY A 38 -1.22 -12.42 4.95
CA GLY A 38 -1.75 -13.45 5.84
C GLY A 38 -3.11 -13.97 5.39
N LYS A 39 -3.93 -13.11 4.76
CA LYS A 39 -5.22 -13.48 4.18
C LYS A 39 -5.10 -14.05 2.76
N LEU A 40 -4.20 -13.50 1.94
CA LEU A 40 -4.08 -13.85 0.53
C LEU A 40 -3.13 -15.02 0.25
N GLY A 41 -2.25 -15.36 1.19
CA GLY A 41 -1.25 -16.43 1.04
C GLY A 41 -0.14 -16.12 0.02
N ARG A 42 -0.04 -14.88 -0.47
CA ARG A 42 0.91 -14.46 -1.51
C ARG A 42 1.42 -13.04 -1.28
N TYR A 43 2.57 -12.72 -1.87
CA TYR A 43 3.06 -11.34 -1.96
C TYR A 43 2.27 -10.56 -3.03
N PRO A 44 2.31 -9.22 -3.00
CA PRO A 44 1.72 -8.40 -4.05
C PRO A 44 2.32 -8.73 -5.41
N SER A 45 1.45 -8.85 -6.40
CA SER A 45 1.78 -8.94 -7.81
C SER A 45 1.67 -7.56 -8.47
N LEU A 46 2.07 -7.46 -9.74
CA LEU A 46 1.98 -6.19 -10.48
C LEU A 46 0.54 -5.62 -10.55
N PRO A 47 -0.51 -6.43 -10.78
CA PRO A 47 -1.90 -5.97 -10.64
C PRO A 47 -2.23 -5.35 -9.28
N ASP A 48 -1.85 -6.00 -8.17
CA ASP A 48 -2.16 -5.47 -6.83
C ASP A 48 -1.45 -4.13 -6.60
N ALA A 49 -0.21 -3.99 -7.08
CA ALA A 49 0.53 -2.74 -6.97
C ALA A 49 -0.17 -1.58 -7.72
N LYS A 50 -0.70 -1.86 -8.93
CA LYS A 50 -1.46 -0.87 -9.70
C LYS A 50 -2.78 -0.51 -9.03
N GLU A 51 -3.48 -1.48 -8.47
CA GLU A 51 -4.73 -1.25 -7.74
C GLU A 51 -4.49 -0.38 -6.50
N LEU A 52 -3.46 -0.69 -5.71
CA LEU A 52 -3.07 0.09 -4.53
C LEU A 52 -2.71 1.53 -4.89
N GLN A 53 -1.98 1.74 -5.99
CA GLN A 53 -1.66 3.08 -6.50
C GLN A 53 -2.92 3.84 -6.94
N ALA A 54 -3.85 3.18 -7.64
CA ALA A 54 -5.10 3.80 -8.06
C ALA A 54 -5.97 4.20 -6.85
N LYS A 55 -6.09 3.32 -5.85
CA LYS A 55 -6.79 3.64 -4.60
C LYS A 55 -6.17 4.82 -3.88
N LEU A 56 -4.84 4.86 -3.79
CA LEU A 56 -4.12 5.99 -3.20
C LEU A 56 -4.41 7.31 -3.92
N VAL A 57 -4.35 7.32 -5.26
CA VAL A 57 -4.64 8.53 -6.06
C VAL A 57 -6.08 8.99 -5.83
N ASN A 58 -7.04 8.05 -5.82
CA ASN A 58 -8.44 8.39 -5.55
C ASN A 58 -8.65 9.00 -4.16
N LEU A 59 -7.93 8.52 -3.14
CA LEU A 59 -7.98 9.11 -1.79
C LEU A 59 -7.44 10.55 -1.78
N ILE A 60 -6.33 10.80 -2.48
CA ILE A 60 -5.73 12.14 -2.59
C ILE A 60 -6.67 13.12 -3.31
N GLU A 61 -7.38 12.66 -4.34
CA GLU A 61 -8.31 13.49 -5.13
C GLU A 61 -9.64 13.74 -4.41
N ALA A 62 -9.97 12.94 -3.38
CA ALA A 62 -11.20 13.05 -2.60
C ALA A 62 -11.08 13.98 -1.38
N ASP A 63 -9.85 14.38 -1.01
CA ASP A 63 -9.54 15.36 0.04
C ASP A 63 -9.58 16.81 -0.49
#